data_AF-A0A7M4ANT3-F1
#
_entry.id   AF-A0A7M4ANT3-F1
#
_cell.length_a   1.000
_cell.length_b   1.000
_cell.length_c   1.000
_cell.angle_alpha   90.00
_cell.angle_beta   90.00
_cell.angle_gamma   90.00
#
_symmetry.space_group_name_H-M   'P 1'
#
loop_
_entity.id
_entity.type
_entity.pdbx_description
1 polymer ?
#
loop_
_entity_poly.entity_id
_entity_poly.type
_entity_poly.pdbx_seq_one_letter_code
_entity_poly.pdbx_strand_id
1 'polypeptide(L)'
;MTPDDLPSRWSGMDRKALAIGEFTLRQQRKRLSTWVVLLVGMAAMGVLTMFYIDAMTRDYEAIDNDGDSYDWDLDGYPNGQERLYGTDVFDPFDHPGILDPSVQPDDRSV
;
A
#
# COMPACT_ATOMS: atom_id res chain seq x y z
N MET A 1 23.90 0.19 -74.06
CA MET A 1 23.23 0.54 -72.79
C MET A 1 22.06 1.40 -73.17
N THR A 2 20.83 0.88 -73.02
CA THR A 2 19.63 1.61 -73.43
C THR A 2 19.27 2.64 -72.36
N PRO A 3 18.59 3.75 -72.68
CA PRO A 3 18.16 4.75 -71.69
C PRO A 3 17.35 4.16 -70.52
N ASP A 4 16.76 2.97 -70.73
CA ASP A 4 15.96 2.22 -69.77
C ASP A 4 16.81 1.46 -68.72
N ASP A 5 18.14 1.37 -68.90
CA ASP A 5 19.07 0.72 -67.97
C ASP A 5 19.59 1.64 -66.84
N LEU A 6 19.20 2.91 -66.83
CA LEU A 6 19.61 3.85 -65.78
C LEU A 6 18.61 3.78 -64.62
N PRO A 7 19.02 3.36 -63.41
CA PRO A 7 18.11 3.33 -62.27
C PRO A 7 17.53 4.74 -62.06
N SER A 8 16.20 4.85 -62.20
CA SER A 8 15.53 6.13 -62.03
C SER A 8 15.87 6.67 -60.64
N ARG A 9 16.21 7.96 -60.57
CA ARG A 9 16.56 8.64 -59.30
C ARG A 9 15.51 8.41 -58.19
N TRP A 10 14.27 8.18 -58.60
CA TRP A 10 13.11 7.86 -57.79
C TRP A 10 13.17 6.48 -57.12
N SER A 11 13.61 5.42 -57.82
CA SER A 11 13.70 4.06 -57.27
C SER A 11 14.71 3.92 -56.11
N GLY A 12 15.72 4.79 -56.07
CA GLY A 12 16.69 4.88 -54.99
C GLY A 12 16.16 5.66 -53.78
N MET A 13 15.22 6.58 -53.98
CA MET A 13 14.60 7.35 -52.91
C MET A 13 13.59 6.52 -52.12
N ASP A 14 12.78 5.70 -52.79
CA ASP A 14 11.77 4.87 -52.11
C ASP A 14 12.40 3.84 -51.16
N ARG A 15 13.51 3.22 -51.57
CA ARG A 15 14.28 2.30 -50.70
C ARG A 15 14.85 2.99 -49.46
N LYS A 16 15.30 4.24 -49.61
CA LYS A 16 15.81 5.03 -48.48
C LYS A 16 14.68 5.47 -47.55
N ALA A 17 13.55 5.91 -48.10
CA ALA A 17 12.37 6.28 -47.33
C ALA A 17 11.83 5.10 -46.52
N LEU A 18 11.79 3.90 -47.12
CA LEU A 18 11.37 2.68 -46.45
C LEU A 18 12.34 2.26 -45.34
N ALA A 19 13.65 2.38 -45.57
CA ALA A 19 14.66 2.11 -44.55
C ALA A 19 14.57 3.08 -43.35
N ILE A 20 14.29 4.36 -43.61
CA ILE A 20 14.07 5.37 -42.55
C ILE A 20 12.77 5.06 -41.79
N GLY A 21 11.68 4.72 -42.48
CA GLY A 21 10.42 4.33 -41.88
C GLY A 21 10.52 3.08 -41.00
N GLU A 22 11.29 2.09 -41.47
CA GLU A 22 11.55 0.88 -40.70
C GLU A 22 12.43 1.16 -39.48
N PHE A 23 13.43 2.03 -39.60
CA PHE A 23 14.25 2.47 -38.48
C PHE A 23 13.44 3.25 -37.43
N THR A 24 12.58 4.19 -37.85
CA THR A 24 11.75 4.98 -36.94
C THR A 24 10.71 4.12 -36.23
N LEU A 25 10.04 3.19 -36.92
CA LEU A 25 9.11 2.25 -36.29
C LEU A 25 9.79 1.37 -35.23
N ARG A 26 11.01 0.87 -35.52
CA ARG A 26 11.80 0.10 -34.54
C ARG A 26 12.25 0.98 -33.37
N GLN A 27 12.59 2.24 -33.60
CA GLN A 27 13.01 3.19 -32.56
C GLN A 27 11.85 3.61 -31.65
N GLN A 28 10.64 3.77 -32.20
CA GLN A 28 9.45 4.16 -31.46
C GLN A 28 8.96 3.02 -30.55
N ARG A 29 9.08 1.76 -31.00
CA ARG A 29 8.66 0.56 -30.23
C ARG A 29 9.43 0.36 -28.92
N LYS A 30 10.66 0.88 -28.79
CA LYS A 30 11.49 0.70 -27.59
C LYS A 30 11.36 1.80 -26.53
N ARG A 31 10.67 2.90 -26.79
CA ARG A 31 10.58 4.01 -25.82
C ARG A 31 9.33 3.85 -24.96
N LEU A 32 9.52 3.49 -23.70
CA LEU A 32 8.49 3.65 -22.67
C LEU A 32 8.13 5.14 -22.59
N SER A 33 6.83 5.44 -22.70
CA SER A 33 6.34 6.81 -22.64
C SER A 33 6.46 7.34 -21.21
N THR A 34 7.07 8.52 -21.04
CA THR A 34 7.13 9.22 -19.74
C THR A 34 5.75 9.36 -19.10
N TRP A 35 4.71 9.54 -19.92
CA TRP A 35 3.32 9.62 -19.46
C TRP A 35 2.81 8.32 -18.87
N VAL A 36 3.22 7.17 -19.43
CA VAL A 36 2.85 5.86 -18.88
C VAL A 36 3.51 5.65 -17.53
N VAL A 37 4.80 5.98 -17.41
CA VAL A 37 5.53 5.89 -16.14
C VAL A 37 4.91 6.79 -15.08
N LEU A 38 4.57 8.03 -15.44
CA LEU A 38 3.91 8.98 -14.55
C LEU A 38 2.55 8.43 -14.08
N LEU A 39 1.73 7.88 -14.98
CA LEU A 39 0.41 7.37 -14.65
C LEU A 39 0.50 6.14 -13.72
N VAL A 40 1.42 5.22 -14.00
CA VAL A 40 1.68 4.06 -13.13
C VAL A 40 2.17 4.51 -11.75
N GLY A 41 3.09 5.49 -11.70
CA GLY A 41 3.57 6.05 -10.43
C GLY A 41 2.47 6.73 -9.63
N MET A 42 1.63 7.54 -10.28
CA MET A 42 0.49 8.19 -9.63
C MET A 42 -0.53 7.17 -9.12
N ALA A 43 -0.82 6.12 -9.90
CA ALA A 43 -1.71 5.04 -9.46
C ALA A 43 -1.14 4.29 -8.24
N ALA A 44 0.16 3.99 -8.24
CA ALA A 44 0.84 3.36 -7.10
C ALA A 44 0.77 4.24 -5.84
N MET A 45 1.02 5.54 -5.98
CA MET A 45 0.90 6.50 -4.86
C MET A 45 -0.55 6.62 -4.37
N GLY A 46 -1.53 6.57 -5.27
CA GLY A 46 -2.95 6.57 -4.93
C GLY A 46 -3.35 5.36 -4.09
N VAL A 47 -2.93 4.16 -4.51
CA VAL A 47 -3.17 2.92 -3.75
C VAL A 47 -2.51 2.99 -2.37
N LEU A 48 -1.26 3.45 -2.29
CA LEU A 48 -0.54 3.56 -1.02
C LEU A 48 -1.24 4.56 -0.07
N THR A 49 -1.71 5.68 -0.60
CA THR A 49 -2.49 6.68 0.14
C THR A 49 -3.79 6.10 0.67
N MET A 50 -4.47 5.28 -0.12
CA MET A 50 -5.73 4.66 0.28
C MET A 50 -5.53 3.71 1.48
N PHE A 51 -4.47 2.90 1.47
CA PHE A 51 -4.10 2.07 2.63
C PHE A 51 -3.70 2.91 3.84
N TYR A 52 -2.99 4.03 3.63
CA TYR A 52 -2.61 4.92 4.73
C TYR A 52 -3.83 5.54 5.41
N ILE A 53 -4.77 6.06 4.61
CA ILE A 53 -6.03 6.62 5.13
C ILE A 53 -6.78 5.55 5.89
N ASP A 54 -6.96 4.37 5.30
CA ASP A 54 -7.65 3.24 5.93
C ASP A 54 -7.03 2.89 7.29
N ALA A 55 -5.70 2.79 7.37
CA ALA A 55 -5.00 2.51 8.63
C ALA A 55 -5.19 3.62 9.68
N MET A 56 -5.25 4.88 9.27
CA MET A 56 -5.39 6.04 10.16
C MET A 56 -6.85 6.27 10.59
N THR A 57 -7.81 5.84 9.79
CA THR A 57 -9.25 5.93 10.11
C THR A 57 -9.77 4.75 10.92
N ARG A 58 -8.94 3.74 11.19
CA ARG A 58 -9.31 2.66 12.10
C ARG A 58 -9.37 3.19 13.52
N ASP A 59 -10.54 3.05 14.13
CA ASP A 59 -10.70 3.22 15.56
C ASP A 59 -10.05 2.03 16.27
N TYR A 60 -9.12 2.31 17.17
CA TYR A 60 -8.54 1.32 18.07
C TYR A 60 -9.14 1.54 19.46
N GLU A 61 -9.56 0.45 20.10
CA GLU A 61 -9.93 0.51 21.49
C GLU A 61 -8.66 0.78 22.31
N ALA A 62 -8.69 1.83 23.14
CA ALA A 62 -7.59 2.21 23.99
C ALA A 62 -7.52 1.24 25.19
N ILE A 63 -7.05 0.04 24.93
CA ILE A 63 -6.71 -0.96 25.94
C ILE A 63 -5.27 -0.67 26.35
N ASP A 64 -5.05 -0.52 27.64
CA ASP A 64 -3.73 -0.30 28.20
C ASP A 64 -2.99 -1.62 28.37
N ASN A 65 -1.81 -1.73 27.75
CA ASN A 65 -1.10 -3.00 27.48
C ASN A 65 0.38 -2.95 27.88
N ASP A 66 0.95 -1.80 28.24
CA ASP A 66 2.38 -1.72 28.61
C ASP A 66 2.63 -1.87 30.12
N GLY A 67 1.58 -2.14 30.90
CA GLY A 67 1.67 -2.54 32.30
C GLY A 67 2.11 -1.43 33.25
N ASP A 68 2.04 -0.16 32.82
CA ASP A 68 2.41 0.99 33.64
C ASP A 68 1.22 1.61 34.43
N SER A 69 0.00 1.12 34.20
CA SER A 69 -1.19 1.54 34.93
C SER A 69 -1.39 0.89 36.29
N TYR A 70 -2.25 1.55 37.08
CA TYR A 70 -2.71 1.04 38.36
C TYR A 70 -3.67 -0.14 38.19
N ASP A 71 -3.34 -1.24 38.86
CA ASP A 71 -4.14 -2.45 39.09
C ASP A 71 -4.18 -2.63 40.62
N TRP A 72 -5.36 -2.42 41.23
CA TRP A 72 -5.51 -2.36 42.69
C TRP A 72 -5.79 -3.72 43.35
N ASP A 73 -6.44 -4.64 42.64
CA ASP A 73 -6.81 -5.97 43.14
C ASP A 73 -5.91 -7.09 42.60
N LEU A 74 -5.00 -6.75 41.68
CA LEU A 74 -3.92 -7.58 41.14
C LEU A 74 -4.39 -8.73 40.25
N ASP A 75 -5.53 -8.55 39.58
CA ASP A 75 -6.14 -9.55 38.71
C ASP A 75 -5.55 -9.59 37.28
N GLY A 76 -4.73 -8.58 36.94
CA GLY A 76 -4.09 -8.44 35.63
C GLY A 76 -4.79 -7.49 34.66
N TYR A 77 -5.87 -6.82 35.07
CA TYR A 77 -6.55 -5.78 34.30
C TYR A 77 -6.36 -4.40 34.94
N PRO A 78 -5.95 -3.37 34.17
CA PRO A 78 -5.82 -2.03 34.72
C PRO A 78 -7.16 -1.42 35.16
N ASN A 79 -7.16 -0.66 36.27
CA ASN A 79 -8.36 0.01 36.80
C ASN A 79 -9.07 0.92 35.77
N GLY A 80 -8.33 1.45 34.80
CA GLY A 80 -8.88 2.26 33.71
C GLY A 80 -9.75 1.44 32.75
N GLN A 81 -9.32 0.22 32.47
CA GLN A 81 -10.02 -0.75 31.63
C GLN A 81 -11.26 -1.27 32.35
N GLU A 82 -11.14 -1.64 33.61
CA GLU A 82 -12.28 -2.09 34.43
C GLU A 82 -13.38 -1.03 34.54
N ARG A 83 -13.01 0.25 34.70
CA ARG A 83 -13.97 1.36 34.66
C ARG A 83 -14.64 1.55 33.30
N LEU A 84 -13.94 1.27 32.21
CA LEU A 84 -14.49 1.34 30.86
C LEU A 84 -15.56 0.25 30.65
N TYR A 85 -15.30 -0.95 31.16
CA TYR A 85 -16.18 -2.11 31.02
C TYR A 85 -17.19 -2.31 32.16
N GLY A 86 -17.07 -1.53 33.24
CA GLY A 86 -18.03 -1.51 34.34
C GLY A 86 -17.82 -2.59 35.41
N THR A 87 -16.59 -3.05 35.60
CA THR A 87 -16.22 -4.03 36.63
C THR A 87 -15.62 -3.34 37.87
N ASP A 88 -15.66 -4.02 39.02
CA ASP A 88 -15.19 -3.48 40.31
C ASP A 88 -13.67 -3.58 40.49
N VAL A 89 -13.00 -2.42 40.43
CA VAL A 89 -11.54 -2.23 40.59
C VAL A 89 -10.93 -2.68 41.92
N PHE A 90 -11.73 -3.28 42.81
CA PHE A 90 -11.30 -3.79 44.10
C PHE A 90 -11.68 -5.27 44.31
N ASP A 91 -12.38 -5.91 43.36
CA ASP A 91 -12.77 -7.30 43.42
C ASP A 91 -12.05 -8.11 42.32
N PRO A 92 -11.02 -8.91 42.67
CA PRO A 92 -10.21 -9.63 41.68
C PRO A 92 -10.97 -10.75 40.93
N PHE A 93 -12.25 -10.96 41.25
CA PHE A 93 -13.13 -11.88 40.54
C PHE A 93 -14.14 -11.16 39.62
N ASP A 94 -14.22 -9.83 39.68
CA ASP A 94 -15.07 -8.99 38.83
C ASP A 94 -14.22 -8.21 37.84
N HIS A 95 -13.98 -8.82 36.68
CA HIS A 95 -13.02 -8.33 35.70
C HIS A 95 -13.56 -8.47 34.27
N PRO A 96 -13.10 -7.67 33.29
CA PRO A 96 -13.69 -7.61 31.96
C PRO A 96 -13.53 -8.88 31.11
N GLY A 97 -12.87 -9.92 31.63
CA GLY A 97 -12.88 -11.26 31.03
C GLY A 97 -14.25 -11.94 31.03
N ILE A 98 -14.66 -12.45 29.85
CA ILE A 98 -15.96 -13.07 29.40
C ILE A 98 -16.84 -12.16 28.50
N LEU A 99 -16.31 -11.07 27.92
CA LEU A 99 -16.93 -10.44 26.72
C LEU A 99 -16.77 -11.33 25.47
N ASP A 100 -17.56 -11.12 24.41
CA ASP A 100 -17.42 -11.84 23.12
C ASP A 100 -17.05 -10.85 21.99
N PRO A 101 -15.77 -10.80 21.54
CA PRO A 101 -14.63 -11.59 22.01
C PRO A 101 -14.11 -11.13 23.39
N SER A 102 -13.45 -12.05 24.10
CA SER A 102 -12.94 -11.80 25.45
C SER A 102 -11.70 -10.90 25.40
N VAL A 103 -11.66 -9.87 26.24
CA VAL A 103 -10.43 -9.10 26.45
C VAL A 103 -9.50 -9.92 27.33
N GLN A 104 -8.41 -10.42 26.76
CA GLN A 104 -7.43 -11.20 27.51
C GLN A 104 -6.57 -10.26 28.37
N PRO A 105 -6.21 -10.65 29.62
CA PRO A 105 -5.18 -9.95 30.36
C PRO A 105 -3.82 -10.23 29.70
N ASP A 106 -2.95 -9.23 29.61
CA ASP A 106 -1.65 -9.38 28.97
C ASP A 106 -0.64 -10.17 29.83
N ASP A 107 0.30 -10.82 29.14
CA ASP A 107 1.42 -11.51 29.76
C ASP A 107 2.43 -10.49 30.31
N ARG A 108 2.71 -10.53 31.63
CA ARG A 108 3.65 -9.61 32.30
C ARG A 108 5.11 -9.73 31.85
N SER A 109 5.41 -10.56 30.85
CA SER A 109 6.78 -10.93 30.44
C SER A 109 7.24 -10.38 29.09
N VAL A 110 6.44 -9.55 28.42
CA VAL A 110 6.78 -8.92 27.11
C VAL A 110 7.11 -7.45 27.25
#